data_AF-A0A379EAI1-F1
#
_entry.id   AF-A0A379EAI1-F1
#
_cell.length_a   1.000
_cell.length_b   1.000
_cell.length_c   1.000
_cell.angle_alpha   90.00
_cell.angle_beta   90.00
_cell.angle_gamma   90.00
#
_symmetry.space_group_name_H-M   'P 1'
#
loop_
_entity.id
_entity.type
_entity.pdbx_description
1 polymer ?
#
loop_
_entity_poly.entity_id
_entity_poly.type
_entity_poly.pdbx_seq_one_letter_code
_entity_poly.pdbx_strand_id
1 'polypeptide(L)' 'MTHYATVDDIARCKSIIEIELKKRNIALDSEQLDKLTVDIMNLIYAKGGSYSNETIQQFAKAYIIRFYNEKNLGESIGR' A
#
# COMPACT_ATOMS: atom_id res chain seq x y z
N MET A 1 -2.80 -6.63 15.21
CA MET A 1 -1.48 -6.86 14.61
C MET A 1 -1.32 -8.36 14.47
N THR A 2 -1.19 -8.88 13.25
CA THR A 2 -1.17 -10.33 12.97
C THR A 2 0.07 -10.97 13.58
N HIS A 3 -0.06 -12.14 14.19
CA HIS A 3 1.04 -12.88 14.85
C HIS A 3 2.21 -13.25 13.91
N TYR A 4 2.07 -12.99 12.60
CA TYR A 4 2.99 -13.34 11.53
C TYR A 4 3.88 -12.18 11.05
N ALA A 5 3.52 -10.93 11.37
CA ALA A 5 4.26 -9.75 10.95
C ALA A 5 5.18 -9.27 12.07
N THR A 6 6.47 -9.14 11.77
CA THR A 6 7.44 -8.51 12.69
C THR A 6 7.42 -6.98 12.57
N VAL A 7 7.99 -6.30 13.55
CA VAL A 7 8.20 -4.83 13.49
C VAL A 7 9.03 -4.46 12.26
N ASP A 8 10.04 -5.27 11.92
CA ASP A 8 10.83 -5.12 10.69
C ASP A 8 10.01 -5.28 9.42
N ASP A 9 9.04 -6.21 9.38
CA ASP A 9 8.15 -6.38 8.23
C ASP A 9 7.25 -5.16 8.04
N ILE A 10 6.74 -4.58 9.15
CA ILE A 10 5.93 -3.37 9.12
C ILE A 10 6.76 -2.19 8.61
N ALA A 11 7.96 -1.98 9.16
CA ALA A 11 8.85 -0.90 8.75
C ALA A 11 9.26 -1.03 7.28
N ARG A 12 9.58 -2.24 6.82
CA ARG A 12 9.92 -2.54 5.43
C ARG A 12 8.73 -2.29 4.51
N CYS A 13 7.53 -2.71 4.91
CA CYS A 13 6.32 -2.47 4.16
C CYS A 13 6.05 -0.98 3.98
N LYS A 14 6.09 -0.22 5.08
CA LYS A 14 5.90 1.24 5.08
C LYS A 14 6.90 1.94 4.15
N SER A 15 8.19 1.61 4.26
CA SER A 15 9.24 2.22 3.43
C SER A 15 9.04 1.94 1.93
N ILE A 16 8.66 0.72 1.54
CA ILE A 16 8.38 0.39 0.14
C ILE A 16 7.15 1.16 -0.37
N ILE A 17 6.10 1.28 0.44
CA ILE A 17 4.91 2.06 0.10
C ILE A 17 5.27 3.53 -0.13
N GLU A 18 6.04 4.15 0.76
CA GLU A 18 6.50 5.54 0.61
C GLU A 18 7.28 5.75 -0.70
N ILE A 19 8.16 4.82 -1.06
CA ILE A 19 8.90 4.86 -2.32
C ILE A 19 7.95 4.81 -3.52
N GLU A 20 6.95 3.94 -3.50
CA GLU A 20 5.99 3.79 -4.61
C GLU A 20 5.01 4.99 -4.72
N LEU A 21 4.66 5.63 -3.60
CA LEU A 21 3.88 6.88 -3.56
C LEU A 21 4.69 8.05 -4.12
N LYS A 22 5.96 8.17 -3.70
CA LYS A 22 6.87 9.24 -4.18
C LYS A 22 7.09 9.17 -5.68
N LYS A 23 7.24 7.97 -6.26
CA LYS A 23 7.35 7.76 -7.72
C LYS A 23 6.15 8.32 -8.50
N ARG A 24 5.01 8.51 -7.84
CA ARG A 24 3.74 8.97 -8.43
C ARG A 24 3.36 10.38 -7.98
N ASN A 25 4.24 11.09 -7.26
CA ASN A 25 3.97 12.41 -6.67
C ASN A 25 2.72 12.42 -5.77
N ILE A 26 2.48 11.30 -5.07
CA ILE A 26 1.40 11.18 -4.11
C ILE A 26 1.94 11.47 -2.71
N ALA A 27 1.33 12.44 -2.03
CA ALA A 27 1.59 12.73 -0.62
C ALA A 27 0.45 12.20 0.24
N LEU A 28 0.79 11.40 1.25
CA LEU A 28 -0.12 10.95 2.30
C LEU A 28 0.38 11.48 3.64
N ASP A 29 -0.53 11.80 4.55
CA ASP A 29 -0.15 12.03 5.95
C ASP A 29 0.21 10.71 6.65
N SER A 30 0.74 10.81 7.88
CA SER A 30 1.21 9.62 8.61
C SER A 30 0.08 8.64 8.92
N GLU A 31 -1.12 9.10 9.25
CA GLU A 31 -2.26 8.24 9.55
C GLU A 31 -2.71 7.49 8.30
N GLN A 32 -2.80 8.18 7.16
CA GLN A 32 -3.11 7.58 5.87
C GLN A 32 -2.07 6.52 5.46
N LEU A 33 -0.79 6.81 5.67
CA LEU A 33 0.31 5.90 5.36
C LEU A 33 0.30 4.66 6.26
N ASP A 34 0.05 4.83 7.56
CA ASP A 34 -0.05 3.71 8.51
C ASP A 34 -1.24 2.81 8.19
N LYS A 35 -2.41 3.40 7.87
CA LYS A 35 -3.59 2.66 7.43
C LYS A 35 -3.32 1.86 6.16
N LEU A 36 -2.72 2.51 5.15
CA LEU A 36 -2.35 1.87 3.89
C LEU A 36 -1.38 0.69 4.10
N THR A 37 -0.43 0.85 5.01
CA THR A 37 0.52 -0.20 5.38
C THR A 37 -0.21 -1.41 5.97
N VAL A 38 -1.11 -1.18 6.93
CA VAL A 38 -1.92 -2.26 7.53
C VAL A 38 -2.81 -2.95 6.50
N ASP A 39 -3.48 -2.19 5.62
CA ASP A 39 -4.31 -2.76 4.55
C ASP A 39 -3.52 -3.68 3.61
N ILE A 40 -2.36 -3.21 3.12
CA ILE A 40 -1.49 -4.01 2.25
C ILE A 40 -0.99 -5.27 2.97
N MET A 41 -0.56 -5.15 4.23
CA MET A 41 -0.07 -6.30 4.99
C MET A 41 -1.16 -7.34 5.25
N ASN A 42 -2.40 -6.91 5.50
CA ASN A 42 -3.55 -7.80 5.65
C ASN A 42 -3.89 -8.50 4.33
N LEU A 43 -3.81 -7.80 3.20
CA LEU A 43 -4.04 -8.37 1.87
C LEU A 43 -3.00 -9.44 1.51
N ILE A 44 -1.71 -9.17 1.78
CA ILE A 44 -0.63 -10.14 1.57
C ILE A 44 -0.88 -11.39 2.40
N TYR A 45 -1.19 -11.21 3.69
CA TYR A 45 -1.50 -12.31 4.60
C TYR A 45 -2.70 -13.14 4.13
N ALA A 46 -3.80 -12.50 3.76
CA ALA A 46 -5.01 -13.16 3.28
C ALA A 46 -4.79 -13.97 1.99
N LYS A 47 -3.78 -13.61 1.19
CA LYS A 47 -3.37 -14.33 -0.02
C LYS A 47 -2.32 -15.41 0.24
N GLY A 48 -1.88 -15.60 1.48
CA GLY A 48 -0.80 -16.53 1.84
C GLY A 48 0.58 -16.08 1.33
N GLY A 49 0.76 -14.77 1.07
CA GLY A 49 2.01 -14.20 0.59
C GLY A 49 3.03 -13.98 1.71
N SER A 50 4.30 -13.83 1.33
CA SER A 50 5.37 -13.44 2.26
C SER A 50 5.50 -11.91 2.32
N TYR A 51 6.10 -11.40 3.39
CA TYR A 51 6.48 -9.98 3.49
C TYR A 51 7.84 -9.69 2.81
N SER A 52 8.14 -10.40 1.73
CA SER A 52 9.30 -10.11 0.89
C SER A 52 9.14 -8.75 0.18
N ASN A 53 10.26 -8.12 -0.17
CA ASN A 53 10.26 -6.84 -0.89
C ASN A 53 9.44 -6.89 -2.17
N GLU A 54 9.58 -7.98 -2.94
CA GLU A 54 8.88 -8.17 -4.20
C GLU A 54 7.37 -8.25 -4.00
N THR A 55 6.92 -9.09 -3.05
CA THR A 55 5.50 -9.23 -2.73
C THR A 55 4.90 -7.91 -2.25
N ILE A 56 5.56 -7.22 -1.31
CA ILE A 56 5.11 -5.92 -0.82
C ILE A 56 4.99 -4.93 -1.98
N GLN A 57 6.00 -4.85 -2.84
CA GLN A 57 6.01 -3.90 -3.95
C GLN A 57 4.88 -4.18 -4.96
N GLN A 58 4.61 -5.46 -5.27
CA GLN A 58 3.52 -5.84 -6.17
C GLN A 58 2.15 -5.41 -5.62
N PHE A 59 1.88 -5.70 -4.34
CA PHE A 59 0.63 -5.31 -3.70
C PHE A 59 0.50 -3.80 -3.56
N ALA A 60 1.56 -3.10 -3.16
CA ALA A 60 1.56 -1.64 -3.07
C ALA A 60 1.25 -0.98 -4.41
N LYS A 61 1.90 -1.41 -5.51
CA LYS A 61 1.61 -0.91 -6.85
C LYS A 61 0.15 -1.14 -7.24
N ALA A 62 -0.36 -2.35 -7.07
CA ALA A 62 -1.73 -2.68 -7.43
C ALA A 62 -2.75 -1.87 -6.62
N TYR A 63 -2.53 -1.73 -5.31
CA TYR A 63 -3.42 -0.99 -4.42
C TYR A 63 -3.40 0.52 -4.72
N ILE A 64 -2.21 1.12 -4.90
CA ILE A 64 -2.07 2.54 -5.24
C ILE A 64 -2.74 2.82 -6.59
N ILE A 65 -2.48 2.00 -7.61
CA ILE A 65 -3.11 2.15 -8.94
C ILE A 65 -4.62 2.09 -8.82
N ARG A 66 -5.15 1.10 -8.10
CA ARG A 66 -6.59 0.93 -7.91
C ARG A 66 -7.21 2.13 -7.19
N PHE A 67 -6.69 2.50 -6.02
CA PHE A 67 -7.26 3.56 -5.21
C PHE A 67 -7.19 4.93 -5.89
N TYR A 68 -6.08 5.23 -6.58
CA TYR A 68 -5.92 6.51 -7.26
C TYR A 68 -6.65 6.58 -8.60
N ASN A 69 -6.68 5.50 -9.38
CA ASN A 69 -7.45 5.52 -10.63
C ASN A 69 -8.96 5.55 -10.34
N GLU A 70 -9.46 4.85 -9.31
CA GLU A 70 -10.88 4.91 -8.95
C GLU A 70 -11.31 6.32 -8.47
N LYS A 71 -10.43 7.07 -7.80
CA LYS A 71 -10.72 8.48 -7.46
C LYS A 71 -10.71 9.42 -8.67
N ASN A 72 -9.79 9.23 -9.63
CA ASN A 72 -9.73 10.06 -10.84
C ASN A 72 -10.82 9.71 -11.87
N LEU A 73 -11.35 8.47 -11.85
CA LEU A 73 -12.49 8.08 -12.68
C LEU A 73 -13.78 8.77 -12.23
N GLY A 74 -13.94 9.07 -10.94
CA GLY A 74 -15.10 9.82 -10.43
C GLY A 74 -15.13 11.30 -10.84
N GLU A 75 -13.98 11.94 -11.05
CA GLU A 75 -13.89 13.33 -11.53
C GLU A 75 -14.07 13.48 -13.05
N SER A 76 -13.84 12.42 -13.83
CA SER A 76 -14.03 12.45 -15.29
C SER A 76 -15.50 12.31 -15.72
N ILE A 77 -16.42 11.96 -14.82
CA ILE A 77 -17.87 11.81 -15.09
C ILE A 77 -18.68 12.96 -14.47
N GLY A 78 -18.02 14.10 -14.21
CA GLY A 78 -18.66 15.37 -13.91
C GLY A 78 -18.30 16.40 -15.00
N ARG A 79 -18.84 16.23 -16.20
CA ARG A 79 -18.93 17.27 -17.22
C ARG A 79 -20.35 17.81 -17.27
#